data_AF-A0A952EV34-F1
#
_entry.id   AF-A0A952EV34-F1
#
_cell.length_a   1.000
_cell.length_b   1.000
_cell.length_c   1.000
_cell.angle_alpha   90.00
_cell.angle_beta   90.00
_cell.angle_gamma   90.00
#
_symmetry.space_group_name_H-M   'P 1'
#
loop_
_entity.id
_entity.type
_entity.pdbx_description
1 polymer ?
#
loop_
_entity_poly.entity_id
_entity_poly.type
_entity_poly.pdbx_seq_one_letter_code
_entity_poly.pdbx_strand_id
1 'polypeptide(L)'
;EHRLQLQRLKRTHMLPEADDDEALRWLARAAHVRPDGRHDALGVLREELKRQNMRVSRLHAKLFYQPLLESVGRVGISEGMTPEAAERQLAALGYEGPLSALTHLAALTSHSGRRSRVQQVLLPTLLDWLSDTPDPDAGLLAYRRISEALAEQRWYLSTLRDEGAVAKRLMQVLGTSAYVPDLLMRAPEVIQLYADGPNGPKLLDVEPEGVARALVASAGRHADPIRAIAAARTLRRRELARIASADLLGMLEVTDVCKALTSVWVAVLQAALEVVIRANIPDGGVPARIAVIGMGRLGGGELGYGSDADVMFVCDPVEGVDESAAVRWSVTIAEQVRTLLGTPSADPPLEVDAGLRPEGRNGSLVRTLASYQAYYAQWAQPWEIQALLRAHRVAGDPELGERFLLMADKTRYPPGGVSAQAVQEIRRIKARVDAERLPRGADPNTHTKLGRGGLADIEWTVQLLQLRHGH
;
A
#
# COMPACT_ATOMS: atom_id res chain seq x y z
N GLU A 1 -20.25 30.89 11.16
CA GLU A 1 -19.74 31.76 10.08
C GLU A 1 -19.61 33.24 10.47
N HIS A 2 -20.71 34.01 10.64
CA HIS A 2 -20.63 35.47 10.92
C HIS A 2 -19.65 35.86 12.03
N ARG A 3 -19.60 35.08 13.13
CA ARG A 3 -18.65 35.31 14.22
C ARG A 3 -17.19 35.23 13.72
N LEU A 4 -16.82 34.19 12.98
CA LEU A 4 -15.47 34.05 12.41
C LEU A 4 -15.11 35.21 11.48
N GLN A 5 -16.08 35.68 10.70
CA GLN A 5 -15.87 36.82 9.80
C GLN A 5 -15.60 38.11 10.59
N LEU A 6 -16.27 38.31 11.73
CA LEU A 6 -16.10 39.48 12.59
C LEU A 6 -14.78 39.51 13.38
N GLN A 7 -14.13 38.37 13.63
CA GLN A 7 -12.90 38.30 14.44
C GLN A 7 -11.75 39.15 13.90
N ARG A 8 -11.63 39.23 12.57
CA ARG A 8 -10.58 39.98 11.86
C ARG A 8 -11.08 40.60 10.54
N LEU A 9 -12.40 40.80 10.42
CA LEU A 9 -13.06 41.25 9.17
C LEU A 9 -12.66 40.40 7.95
N LYS A 10 -12.43 39.10 8.16
CA LYS A 10 -12.03 38.15 7.11
C LYS A 10 -13.27 37.60 6.42
N ARG A 11 -13.26 37.50 5.10
CA ARG A 11 -14.24 36.71 4.36
C ARG A 11 -13.83 35.23 4.45
N THR A 12 -14.34 34.54 5.47
CA THR A 12 -14.15 33.10 5.64
C THR A 12 -15.50 32.39 5.70
N HIS A 13 -15.55 31.24 5.04
CA HIS A 13 -16.66 30.27 5.11
C HIS A 13 -16.21 28.97 5.80
N MET A 14 -14.92 28.86 6.14
CA MET A 14 -14.33 27.69 6.78
C MET A 14 -14.27 27.87 8.28
N LEU A 15 -14.50 26.77 9.01
CA LEU A 15 -14.15 26.67 10.42
C LEU A 15 -12.61 26.68 10.57
N PRO A 16 -12.08 27.03 11.74
CA PRO A 16 -10.67 26.79 12.04
C PRO A 16 -10.33 25.29 11.91
N GLU A 17 -9.06 25.00 11.66
CA GLU A 17 -8.56 23.62 11.61
C GLU A 17 -8.87 22.88 12.92
N ALA A 18 -9.06 21.56 12.84
CA ALA A 18 -9.54 20.77 13.96
C ALA A 18 -8.56 20.74 15.15
N ASP A 19 -7.27 20.91 14.87
CA ASP A 19 -6.15 21.00 15.81
C ASP A 19 -5.86 22.43 16.30
N ASP A 20 -6.47 23.46 15.70
CA ASP A 20 -6.39 24.86 16.16
C ASP A 20 -7.35 25.09 17.35
N ASP A 21 -6.96 24.49 18.47
CA ASP A 21 -7.63 24.59 19.76
C ASP A 21 -7.85 26.05 20.22
N GLU A 22 -6.94 26.96 19.88
CA GLU A 22 -7.03 28.37 20.27
C GLU A 22 -8.16 29.08 19.50
N ALA A 23 -8.16 28.96 18.18
CA ALA A 23 -9.20 29.55 17.33
C ALA A 23 -10.58 28.94 17.64
N LEU A 24 -10.64 27.63 17.90
CA LEU A 24 -11.89 26.96 18.29
C LEU A 24 -12.36 27.39 19.70
N ARG A 25 -11.47 27.62 20.67
CA ARG A 25 -11.84 28.20 21.98
C ARG A 25 -12.35 29.62 21.85
N TRP A 26 -11.76 30.41 20.96
CA TRP A 26 -12.28 31.75 20.67
C TRP A 26 -13.69 31.64 20.09
N LEU A 27 -13.89 30.75 19.11
CA LEU A 27 -15.19 30.53 18.48
C LEU A 27 -16.23 30.04 19.48
N ALA A 28 -15.88 29.17 20.43
CA ALA A 28 -16.78 28.71 21.49
C ALA A 28 -17.21 29.86 22.43
N ARG A 29 -16.30 30.79 22.73
CA ARG A 29 -16.61 31.98 23.55
C ARG A 29 -17.48 32.98 22.81
N ALA A 30 -17.12 33.34 21.58
CA ALA A 30 -17.95 34.16 20.70
C ALA A 30 -19.31 33.47 20.47
N ALA A 31 -19.27 32.14 20.38
CA ALA A 31 -20.29 31.11 20.50
C ALA A 31 -21.42 31.39 21.52
N HIS A 32 -21.02 31.95 22.66
CA HIS A 32 -21.68 31.81 23.96
C HIS A 32 -21.91 30.34 24.36
N VAL A 33 -21.05 29.43 23.89
CA VAL A 33 -21.09 28.02 24.29
C VAL A 33 -20.63 27.93 25.75
N ARG A 34 -21.41 27.23 26.58
CA ARG A 34 -21.13 27.04 28.00
C ARG A 34 -20.71 25.59 28.25
N PRO A 35 -19.82 25.32 29.22
CA PRO A 35 -19.56 23.97 29.70
C PRO A 35 -20.84 23.29 30.19
N ASP A 36 -20.96 21.97 29.99
CA ASP A 36 -22.16 21.18 30.33
C ASP A 36 -21.93 20.23 31.53
N GLY A 37 -20.86 20.46 32.30
CA GLY A 37 -20.45 19.66 33.45
C GLY A 37 -19.68 18.39 33.09
N ARG A 38 -19.68 17.96 31.81
CA ARG A 38 -18.84 16.86 31.31
C ARG A 38 -17.73 17.35 30.40
N HIS A 39 -17.97 18.40 29.64
CA HIS A 39 -17.02 18.99 28.71
C HIS A 39 -16.83 20.48 29.02
N ASP A 40 -15.64 20.99 28.71
CA ASP A 40 -15.41 22.43 28.67
C ASP A 40 -16.14 23.06 27.46
N ALA A 41 -16.14 24.39 27.36
CA ALA A 41 -16.84 25.08 26.27
C ALA A 41 -16.36 24.67 24.86
N LEU A 42 -15.08 24.30 24.72
CA LEU A 42 -14.52 23.78 23.47
C LEU A 42 -15.09 22.38 23.15
N GLY A 43 -15.08 21.48 24.11
CA GLY A 43 -15.65 20.13 23.96
C GLY A 43 -17.14 20.16 23.64
N VAL A 44 -17.91 21.03 24.29
CA VAL A 44 -19.33 21.24 23.96
C VAL A 44 -19.51 21.76 22.53
N LEU A 45 -18.68 22.74 22.09
CA LEU A 45 -18.73 23.23 20.70
C LEU A 45 -18.42 22.12 19.70
N ARG A 46 -17.39 21.30 19.95
CA ARG A 46 -17.01 20.18 19.08
C ARG A 46 -18.15 19.17 18.93
N GLU A 47 -18.79 18.79 20.04
CA GLU A 47 -19.94 17.88 20.02
C GLU A 47 -21.15 18.50 19.30
N GLU A 48 -21.41 19.80 19.48
CA GLU A 48 -22.53 20.45 18.80
C GLU A 48 -22.30 20.59 17.29
N LEU A 49 -21.09 20.95 16.87
CA LEU A 49 -20.71 20.99 15.45
C LEU A 49 -20.86 19.59 14.81
N LYS A 50 -20.37 18.55 15.49
CA LYS A 50 -20.52 17.16 15.06
C LYS A 50 -22.00 16.79 14.93
N ARG A 51 -22.83 17.14 15.92
CA ARG A 51 -24.27 16.90 15.92
C ARG A 51 -24.98 17.59 14.76
N GLN A 52 -24.71 18.87 14.53
CA GLN A 52 -25.34 19.64 13.44
C GLN A 52 -24.88 19.15 12.07
N ASN A 53 -23.60 18.85 11.88
CA ASN A 53 -23.10 18.26 10.64
C ASN A 53 -23.80 16.92 10.34
N MET A 54 -23.90 16.01 11.33
CA MET A 54 -24.66 14.76 11.15
C MET A 54 -26.14 15.01 10.83
N ARG A 55 -26.77 16.01 11.43
CA ARG A 55 -28.17 16.36 11.16
C ARG A 55 -28.35 16.88 9.73
N VAL A 56 -27.47 17.78 9.28
CA VAL A 56 -27.50 18.34 7.93
C VAL A 56 -27.24 17.26 6.89
N SER A 57 -26.19 16.44 7.05
CA SER A 57 -25.93 15.31 6.13
C SER A 57 -27.10 14.32 6.08
N ARG A 58 -27.74 13.99 7.22
CA ARG A 58 -28.94 13.13 7.20
C ARG A 58 -30.11 13.77 6.47
N LEU A 59 -30.33 15.08 6.63
CA LEU A 59 -31.39 15.79 5.91
C LEU A 59 -31.08 15.86 4.41
N HIS A 60 -29.83 16.12 4.04
CA HIS A 60 -29.36 16.10 2.65
C HIS A 60 -29.57 14.72 2.03
N ALA A 61 -29.05 13.67 2.66
CA ALA A 61 -29.25 12.27 2.25
C ALA A 61 -30.76 11.93 2.10
N LYS A 62 -31.59 12.34 3.06
CA LYS A 62 -33.03 12.10 3.03
C LYS A 62 -33.76 12.89 1.94
N LEU A 63 -33.37 14.12 1.66
CA LEU A 63 -34.02 14.97 0.66
C LEU A 63 -33.61 14.58 -0.77
N PHE A 64 -32.35 14.22 -0.97
CA PHE A 64 -31.77 14.05 -2.30
C PHE A 64 -31.49 12.60 -2.71
N TYR A 65 -31.44 11.64 -1.78
CA TYR A 65 -31.14 10.24 -2.16
C TYR A 65 -32.25 9.26 -1.80
N GLN A 66 -32.99 9.49 -0.72
CA GLN A 66 -34.16 8.67 -0.38
C GLN A 66 -35.20 8.60 -1.52
N PRO A 67 -35.58 9.71 -2.20
CA PRO A 67 -36.55 9.65 -3.30
C PRO A 67 -36.04 8.82 -4.49
N LEU A 68 -34.73 8.84 -4.78
CA LEU A 68 -34.11 8.02 -5.82
C LEU A 68 -34.27 6.53 -5.55
N LEU A 69 -34.12 6.11 -4.30
CA LEU A 69 -34.25 4.70 -3.94
C LEU A 69 -35.70 4.24 -3.94
N GLU A 70 -36.64 5.13 -3.59
CA GLU A 70 -38.07 4.83 -3.63
C GLU A 70 -38.59 4.70 -5.08
N SER A 71 -38.01 5.42 -6.04
CA SER A 71 -38.31 5.24 -7.47
C SER A 71 -37.72 3.96 -8.07
N VAL A 72 -36.57 3.51 -7.55
CA VAL A 72 -35.85 2.32 -8.07
C VAL A 72 -36.29 1.02 -7.40
N GLY A 73 -36.69 1.07 -6.12
CA GLY A 73 -36.96 -0.11 -5.28
C GLY A 73 -38.38 -0.69 -5.35
N ARG A 74 -39.29 -0.13 -6.16
CA ARG A 74 -40.67 -0.64 -6.30
C ARG A 74 -41.10 -0.82 -7.75
N VAL A 75 -41.56 -2.04 -8.06
CA VAL A 75 -42.66 -2.21 -9.02
C VAL A 75 -43.92 -1.67 -8.34
N GLY A 76 -44.34 -0.47 -8.71
CA GLY A 76 -45.65 0.07 -8.36
C GLY A 76 -45.66 1.12 -7.24
N ILE A 77 -45.90 2.36 -7.67
CA ILE A 77 -46.47 3.50 -6.94
C ILE A 77 -45.61 4.06 -5.80
N SER A 78 -44.69 4.95 -6.17
CA SER A 78 -44.62 6.27 -5.55
C SER A 78 -44.80 7.32 -6.64
N GLU A 79 -45.60 8.36 -6.42
CA GLU A 79 -45.78 9.52 -7.32
C GLU A 79 -44.55 10.45 -7.32
N GLY A 80 -43.36 9.97 -6.94
CA GLY A 80 -42.27 10.85 -6.52
C GLY A 80 -41.34 11.36 -7.63
N MET A 81 -41.01 10.51 -8.63
CA MET A 81 -39.92 10.83 -9.58
C MET A 81 -39.97 9.95 -10.84
N THR A 82 -39.82 10.54 -12.03
CA THR A 82 -39.65 9.78 -13.29
C THR A 82 -38.21 9.27 -13.42
N PRO A 83 -37.94 8.23 -14.24
CA PRO A 83 -36.58 7.78 -14.51
C PRO A 83 -35.64 8.91 -14.97
N GLU A 84 -36.13 9.81 -15.82
CA GLU A 84 -35.37 10.97 -16.32
C GLU A 84 -35.13 12.02 -15.23
N ALA A 85 -36.01 12.12 -14.23
CA ALA A 85 -35.79 12.97 -13.06
C ALA A 85 -34.76 12.36 -12.11
N ALA A 86 -34.78 11.03 -11.92
CA ALA A 86 -33.79 10.32 -11.12
C ALA A 86 -32.39 10.38 -11.74
N GLU A 87 -32.29 10.27 -13.07
CA GLU A 87 -31.05 10.42 -13.82
C GLU A 87 -30.46 11.83 -13.64
N ARG A 88 -31.27 12.88 -13.88
CA ARG A 88 -30.84 14.27 -13.70
C ARG A 88 -30.39 14.57 -12.27
N GLN A 89 -31.04 13.96 -11.28
CA GLN A 89 -30.71 14.16 -9.89
C GLN A 89 -29.39 13.49 -9.52
N LEU A 90 -29.11 12.27 -9.98
CA LEU A 90 -27.79 11.64 -9.78
C LEU A 90 -26.67 12.42 -10.47
N ALA A 91 -26.92 12.92 -11.68
CA ALA A 91 -25.97 13.81 -12.37
C ALA A 91 -25.70 15.09 -11.58
N ALA A 92 -26.74 15.71 -11.01
CA ALA A 92 -26.59 16.89 -10.16
C ALA A 92 -25.85 16.60 -8.84
N LEU A 93 -25.82 15.34 -8.40
CA LEU A 93 -25.11 14.87 -7.21
C LEU A 93 -23.69 14.36 -7.53
N GLY A 94 -23.20 14.56 -8.76
CA GLY A 94 -21.80 14.28 -9.13
C GLY A 94 -21.55 12.92 -9.79
N TYR A 95 -22.57 12.12 -10.07
CA TYR A 95 -22.42 10.88 -10.82
C TYR A 95 -22.35 11.17 -12.33
N GLU A 96 -21.25 10.81 -12.98
CA GLU A 96 -21.05 10.95 -14.43
C GLU A 96 -21.85 9.92 -15.21
N GLY A 97 -22.11 8.74 -14.62
CA GLY A 97 -22.82 7.62 -15.22
C GLY A 97 -24.20 7.32 -14.59
N PRO A 98 -25.15 8.28 -14.54
CA PRO A 98 -26.36 8.18 -13.74
C PRO A 98 -27.25 6.97 -14.09
N LEU A 99 -27.34 6.57 -15.37
CA LEU A 99 -28.07 5.36 -15.79
C LEU A 99 -27.43 4.07 -15.27
N SER A 100 -26.09 4.00 -15.26
CA SER A 100 -25.37 2.86 -14.70
C SER A 100 -25.55 2.82 -13.18
N ALA A 101 -25.44 3.99 -12.52
CA ALA A 101 -25.70 4.12 -11.10
C ALA A 101 -27.11 3.62 -10.72
N LEU A 102 -28.17 4.04 -11.44
CA LEU A 102 -29.53 3.51 -11.24
C LEU A 102 -29.62 2.00 -11.38
N THR A 103 -28.90 1.42 -12.36
CA THR A 103 -28.83 -0.03 -12.55
C THR A 103 -28.17 -0.74 -11.36
N HIS A 104 -27.10 -0.17 -10.79
CA HIS A 104 -26.48 -0.70 -9.58
C HIS A 104 -27.38 -0.59 -8.34
N LEU A 105 -28.09 0.54 -8.20
CA LEU A 105 -29.07 0.74 -7.12
C LEU A 105 -30.24 -0.24 -7.22
N ALA A 106 -30.73 -0.49 -8.43
CA ALA A 106 -31.77 -1.48 -8.68
C ALA A 106 -31.31 -2.87 -8.25
N ALA A 107 -30.11 -3.30 -8.63
CA ALA A 107 -29.58 -4.60 -8.22
C ALA A 107 -29.47 -4.77 -6.69
N LEU A 108 -29.10 -3.70 -5.98
CA LEU A 108 -28.95 -3.71 -4.52
C LEU A 108 -30.30 -3.72 -3.77
N THR A 109 -31.36 -3.22 -4.40
CA THR A 109 -32.67 -3.00 -3.75
C THR A 109 -33.81 -3.86 -4.30
N SER A 110 -33.65 -4.49 -5.46
CA SER A 110 -34.72 -5.24 -6.15
C SER A 110 -35.12 -6.56 -5.46
N HIS A 111 -34.23 -7.13 -4.65
CA HIS A 111 -34.48 -8.40 -3.98
C HIS A 111 -35.46 -8.22 -2.81
N SER A 112 -36.46 -9.09 -2.68
CA SER A 112 -37.32 -9.11 -1.49
C SER A 112 -36.57 -9.71 -0.30
N GLY A 113 -36.53 -9.00 0.83
CA GLY A 113 -35.93 -9.55 2.06
C GLY A 113 -35.29 -8.51 2.98
N ARG A 114 -34.81 -8.98 4.14
CA ARG A 114 -34.16 -8.14 5.16
C ARG A 114 -32.96 -7.39 4.60
N ARG A 115 -32.17 -8.03 3.72
CA ARG A 115 -30.99 -7.45 3.10
C ARG A 115 -31.31 -6.19 2.29
N SER A 116 -32.29 -6.26 1.38
CA SER A 116 -32.71 -5.11 0.57
C SER A 116 -33.23 -3.97 1.45
N ARG A 117 -34.00 -4.27 2.49
CA ARG A 117 -34.46 -3.25 3.45
C ARG A 117 -33.29 -2.55 4.15
N VAL A 118 -32.25 -3.30 4.54
CA VAL A 118 -31.04 -2.70 5.12
C VAL A 118 -30.31 -1.84 4.08
N GLN A 119 -30.18 -2.32 2.85
CA GLN A 119 -29.59 -1.54 1.75
C GLN A 119 -30.34 -0.23 1.50
N GLN A 120 -31.66 -0.25 1.42
CA GLN A 120 -32.49 0.96 1.24
C GLN A 120 -32.29 1.99 2.36
N VAL A 121 -31.98 1.56 3.58
CA VAL A 121 -31.68 2.46 4.71
C VAL A 121 -30.27 3.03 4.64
N LEU A 122 -29.30 2.24 4.18
CA LEU A 122 -27.88 2.66 4.12
C LEU A 122 -27.59 3.54 2.91
N LEU A 123 -28.09 3.13 1.74
CA LEU A 123 -27.75 3.72 0.45
C LEU A 123 -27.85 5.25 0.39
N PRO A 124 -28.85 5.94 0.98
CA PRO A 124 -28.89 7.40 0.91
C PRO A 124 -27.64 8.06 1.48
N THR A 125 -27.14 7.54 2.60
CA THR A 125 -25.93 8.08 3.26
C THR A 125 -24.67 7.62 2.55
N LEU A 126 -24.64 6.39 2.02
CA LEU A 126 -23.50 5.88 1.26
C LEU A 126 -23.29 6.65 -0.05
N LEU A 127 -24.37 6.97 -0.76
CA LEU A 127 -24.33 7.74 -2.00
C LEU A 127 -23.88 9.19 -1.75
N ASP A 128 -24.34 9.80 -0.65
CA ASP A 128 -23.86 11.12 -0.20
C ASP A 128 -22.35 11.14 0.06
N TRP A 129 -21.79 10.08 0.65
CA TRP A 129 -20.34 9.99 0.85
C TRP A 129 -19.57 9.64 -0.42
N LEU A 130 -20.16 8.86 -1.33
CA LEU A 130 -19.54 8.54 -2.62
C LEU A 130 -19.47 9.78 -3.51
N SER A 131 -20.49 10.64 -3.52
CA SER A 131 -20.49 11.85 -4.36
C SER A 131 -19.33 12.81 -4.08
N ASP A 132 -18.74 12.75 -2.89
CA ASP A 132 -17.57 13.55 -2.52
C ASP A 132 -16.22 12.90 -2.93
N THR A 133 -16.25 11.75 -3.61
CA THR A 133 -15.04 11.01 -4.04
C THR A 133 -14.64 11.33 -5.48
N PRO A 134 -13.39 11.06 -5.89
CA PRO A 134 -12.94 11.30 -7.26
C PRO A 134 -13.72 10.54 -8.35
N ASP A 135 -14.21 9.33 -8.05
CA ASP A 135 -14.97 8.49 -8.97
C ASP A 135 -16.16 7.81 -8.26
N PRO A 136 -17.29 8.52 -8.08
CA PRO A 136 -18.47 8.00 -7.39
C PRO A 136 -19.11 6.80 -8.11
N ASP A 137 -19.05 6.76 -9.45
CA ASP A 137 -19.63 5.69 -10.27
C ASP A 137 -18.87 4.38 -10.10
N ALA A 138 -17.53 4.40 -10.22
CA ALA A 138 -16.70 3.23 -9.95
C ALA A 138 -16.82 2.77 -8.49
N GLY A 139 -16.91 3.72 -7.55
CA GLY A 139 -17.14 3.43 -6.14
C GLY A 139 -18.46 2.72 -5.87
N LEU A 140 -19.55 3.13 -6.53
CA LEU A 140 -20.85 2.45 -6.43
C LEU A 140 -20.84 1.05 -7.04
N LEU A 141 -20.19 0.88 -8.20
CA LEU A 141 -20.00 -0.44 -8.80
C LEU A 141 -19.19 -1.36 -7.87
N ALA A 142 -18.10 -0.86 -7.29
CA ALA A 142 -17.27 -1.60 -6.34
C ALA A 142 -18.07 -1.99 -5.08
N TYR A 143 -18.85 -1.07 -4.52
CA TYR A 143 -19.72 -1.33 -3.38
C TYR A 143 -20.75 -2.42 -3.70
N ARG A 144 -21.34 -2.38 -4.89
CA ARG A 144 -22.27 -3.41 -5.35
C ARG A 144 -21.59 -4.77 -5.42
N ARG A 145 -20.43 -4.87 -6.07
CA ARG A 145 -19.67 -6.13 -6.22
C ARG A 145 -19.32 -6.73 -4.86
N ILE A 146 -18.85 -5.92 -3.91
CA ILE A 146 -18.54 -6.36 -2.53
C ILE A 146 -19.81 -6.81 -1.81
N SER A 147 -20.90 -6.06 -1.92
CA SER A 147 -22.18 -6.41 -1.30
C SER A 147 -22.79 -7.71 -1.85
N GLU A 148 -22.58 -8.01 -3.14
CA GLU A 148 -22.96 -9.27 -3.77
C GLU A 148 -22.06 -10.42 -3.30
N ALA A 149 -20.74 -10.23 -3.27
CA ALA A 149 -19.80 -11.26 -2.81
C ALA A 149 -19.96 -11.60 -1.33
N LEU A 150 -20.34 -10.62 -0.50
CA LEU A 150 -20.56 -10.78 0.94
C LEU A 150 -22.04 -11.01 1.29
N ALA A 151 -22.85 -11.44 0.33
CA ALA A 151 -24.29 -11.68 0.49
C ALA A 151 -24.66 -12.50 1.73
N GLU A 152 -23.93 -13.59 1.96
CA GLU A 152 -24.17 -14.54 3.04
C GLU A 152 -23.48 -14.13 4.35
N GLN A 153 -22.61 -13.12 4.31
CA GLN A 153 -21.82 -12.67 5.43
C GLN A 153 -22.61 -11.66 6.27
N ARG A 154 -23.33 -12.16 7.27
CA ARG A 154 -24.21 -11.36 8.14
C ARG A 154 -23.54 -10.14 8.75
N TRP A 155 -22.25 -10.25 9.08
CA TRP A 155 -21.49 -9.18 9.73
C TRP A 155 -21.37 -7.94 8.84
N TYR A 156 -21.33 -8.08 7.50
CA TYR A 156 -20.99 -6.98 6.60
C TYR A 156 -22.00 -5.83 6.66
N LEU A 157 -23.27 -6.10 6.36
CA LEU A 157 -24.29 -5.05 6.41
C LEU A 157 -24.63 -4.59 7.83
N SER A 158 -24.46 -5.45 8.85
CA SER A 158 -24.58 -5.00 10.23
C SER A 158 -23.48 -4.01 10.60
N THR A 159 -22.22 -4.28 10.22
CA THR A 159 -21.10 -3.37 10.48
C THR A 159 -21.33 -2.02 9.77
N LEU A 160 -21.73 -2.01 8.50
CA LEU A 160 -22.00 -0.74 7.80
C LEU A 160 -23.14 0.07 8.42
N ARG A 161 -24.14 -0.61 8.97
CA ARG A 161 -25.29 0.03 9.63
C ARG A 161 -24.95 0.55 11.01
N ASP A 162 -24.22 -0.23 11.78
CA ASP A 162 -23.99 0.02 13.21
C ASP A 162 -22.73 0.90 13.42
N GLU A 163 -21.77 0.86 12.50
CA GLU A 163 -20.52 1.62 12.54
C GLU A 163 -20.38 2.57 11.35
N GLY A 164 -20.97 3.77 11.48
CA GLY A 164 -20.96 4.77 10.40
C GLY A 164 -19.55 5.20 9.93
N ALA A 165 -18.54 5.14 10.81
CA ALA A 165 -17.15 5.41 10.45
C ALA A 165 -16.60 4.38 9.44
N VAL A 166 -16.92 3.10 9.63
CA VAL A 166 -16.54 2.02 8.71
C VAL A 166 -17.17 2.26 7.35
N ALA A 167 -18.47 2.55 7.33
CA ALA A 167 -19.21 2.79 6.10
C ALA A 167 -18.68 4.01 5.33
N LYS A 168 -18.41 5.12 6.01
CA LYS A 168 -17.84 6.32 5.39
C LYS A 168 -16.46 6.06 4.81
N ARG A 169 -15.55 5.46 5.58
CA ARG A 169 -14.20 5.12 5.13
C ARG A 169 -14.23 4.15 3.95
N LEU A 170 -15.19 3.21 3.95
CA LEU A 170 -15.39 2.32 2.81
C LEU A 170 -15.79 3.08 1.56
N MET A 171 -16.75 4.00 1.62
CA MET A 171 -17.13 4.79 0.44
C MET A 171 -15.95 5.62 -0.09
N GLN A 172 -15.18 6.26 0.79
CA GLN A 172 -13.98 7.00 0.42
C GLN A 172 -12.96 6.12 -0.31
N VAL A 173 -12.64 4.95 0.24
CA VAL A 173 -11.68 4.01 -0.37
C VAL A 173 -12.18 3.50 -1.73
N LEU A 174 -13.46 3.11 -1.82
CA LEU A 174 -14.01 2.55 -3.05
C LEU A 174 -14.12 3.58 -4.18
N GLY A 175 -14.47 4.84 -3.85
CA GLY A 175 -14.59 5.92 -4.83
C GLY A 175 -13.27 6.61 -5.19
N THR A 176 -12.17 6.28 -4.51
CA THR A 176 -10.85 6.88 -4.78
C THR A 176 -9.90 5.91 -5.50
N SER A 177 -10.10 4.59 -5.37
CA SER A 177 -9.17 3.61 -5.91
C SER A 177 -9.84 2.52 -6.72
N ALA A 178 -9.31 2.27 -7.92
CA ALA A 178 -9.62 1.07 -8.70
C ALA A 178 -8.88 -0.19 -8.18
N TYR A 179 -7.81 -0.02 -7.41
CA TYR A 179 -6.94 -1.12 -6.96
C TYR A 179 -7.44 -1.80 -5.68
N VAL A 180 -7.81 -1.00 -4.68
CA VAL A 180 -8.19 -1.52 -3.35
C VAL A 180 -9.48 -2.36 -3.35
N PRO A 181 -10.53 -2.04 -4.13
CA PRO A 181 -11.73 -2.88 -4.19
C PRO A 181 -11.43 -4.35 -4.54
N ASP A 182 -10.53 -4.60 -5.49
CA ASP A 182 -10.16 -5.95 -5.89
C ASP A 182 -9.35 -6.69 -4.81
N LEU A 183 -8.65 -5.97 -3.92
CA LEU A 183 -8.03 -6.55 -2.74
C LEU A 183 -9.08 -6.88 -1.67
N LEU A 184 -10.02 -5.96 -1.39
CA LEU A 184 -11.08 -6.15 -0.39
C LEU A 184 -12.04 -7.28 -0.76
N MET A 185 -12.32 -7.47 -2.05
CA MET A 185 -13.09 -8.63 -2.54
C MET A 185 -12.47 -9.97 -2.12
N ARG A 186 -11.13 -10.00 -1.97
CA ARG A 186 -10.35 -11.21 -1.65
C ARG A 186 -9.87 -11.24 -0.20
N ALA A 187 -9.98 -10.13 0.53
CA ALA A 187 -9.67 -9.99 1.96
C ALA A 187 -10.71 -9.09 2.66
N PRO A 188 -12.02 -9.47 2.66
CA PRO A 188 -13.11 -8.61 3.12
C PRO A 188 -13.05 -8.30 4.61
N GLU A 189 -12.39 -9.13 5.41
CA GLU A 189 -12.18 -8.90 6.85
C GLU A 189 -11.43 -7.59 7.15
N VAL A 190 -10.69 -7.04 6.18
CA VAL A 190 -10.00 -5.75 6.32
C VAL A 190 -10.99 -4.59 6.49
N ILE A 191 -12.22 -4.72 5.99
CA ILE A 191 -13.28 -3.71 6.17
C ILE A 191 -13.57 -3.49 7.65
N GLN A 192 -13.45 -4.52 8.49
CA GLN A 192 -13.65 -4.40 9.94
C GLN A 192 -12.55 -3.56 10.62
N LEU A 193 -11.37 -3.43 10.00
CA LEU A 193 -10.30 -2.58 10.49
C LEU A 193 -10.56 -1.10 10.25
N TYR A 194 -11.57 -0.74 9.45
CA TYR A 194 -11.95 0.66 9.25
C TYR A 194 -12.68 1.24 10.46
N ALA A 195 -12.93 0.43 11.49
CA ALA A 195 -13.46 0.90 12.76
C ALA A 195 -12.39 1.66 13.55
N ASP A 196 -12.83 2.48 14.50
CA ASP A 196 -11.95 3.01 15.53
C ASP A 196 -11.83 2.02 16.69
N GLY A 197 -10.64 1.96 17.29
CA GLY A 197 -10.33 1.24 18.51
C GLY A 197 -9.97 2.20 19.65
N PRO A 198 -9.60 1.69 20.83
CA PRO A 198 -9.25 2.51 21.99
C PRO A 198 -8.10 3.49 21.73
N ASN A 199 -7.17 3.13 20.85
CA ASN A 199 -5.96 3.88 20.53
C ASN A 199 -6.04 4.63 19.19
N GLY A 200 -7.23 4.77 18.60
CA GLY A 200 -7.43 5.37 17.28
C GLY A 200 -7.84 4.35 16.21
N PRO A 201 -7.70 4.67 14.91
CA PRO A 201 -8.13 3.80 13.82
C PRO A 201 -7.46 2.42 13.87
N LYS A 202 -8.24 1.33 13.80
CA LYS A 202 -7.70 -0.04 13.85
C LYS A 202 -6.80 -0.38 12.66
N LEU A 203 -6.93 0.34 11.55
CA LEU A 203 -6.00 0.27 10.42
C LEU A 203 -4.55 0.55 10.84
N LEU A 204 -4.33 1.34 11.90
CA LEU A 204 -3.00 1.68 12.42
C LEU A 204 -2.56 0.79 13.58
N ASP A 205 -3.46 -0.01 14.15
CA ASP A 205 -3.20 -0.90 15.29
C ASP A 205 -2.61 -2.25 14.83
N VAL A 206 -1.60 -2.19 13.96
CA VAL A 206 -0.94 -3.37 13.38
C VAL A 206 0.57 -3.16 13.40
N GLU A 207 1.27 -4.03 14.13
CA GLU A 207 2.74 -4.06 14.18
C GLU A 207 3.30 -4.78 12.93
N PRO A 208 4.14 -4.12 12.10
CA PRO A 208 4.71 -4.72 10.89
C PRO A 208 5.48 -6.03 11.15
N GLU A 209 6.23 -6.10 12.26
CA GLU A 209 6.94 -7.32 12.64
C GLU A 209 5.99 -8.46 13.00
N GLY A 210 4.86 -8.15 13.65
CA GLY A 210 3.81 -9.12 13.94
C GLY A 210 3.23 -9.74 12.67
N VAL A 211 3.00 -8.92 11.64
CA VAL A 211 2.56 -9.38 10.32
C VAL A 211 3.62 -10.26 9.66
N ALA A 212 4.89 -9.83 9.69
CA ALA A 212 5.99 -10.60 9.13
C ALA A 212 6.11 -11.99 9.78
N ARG A 213 6.08 -12.06 11.12
CA ARG A 213 6.08 -13.31 11.88
C ARG A 213 4.89 -14.20 11.52
N ALA A 214 3.69 -13.63 11.44
CA ALA A 214 2.48 -14.37 11.09
C ALA A 214 2.55 -14.96 9.67
N LEU A 215 3.12 -14.21 8.73
CA LEU A 215 3.30 -14.65 7.34
C LEU A 215 4.27 -15.83 7.24
N VAL A 216 5.45 -15.71 7.84
CA VAL A 216 6.46 -16.78 7.89
C VAL A 216 5.90 -18.02 8.59
N ALA A 217 5.28 -17.85 9.76
CA ALA A 217 4.67 -18.94 10.52
C ALA A 217 3.55 -19.64 9.71
N SER A 218 2.75 -18.89 8.96
CA SER A 218 1.69 -19.47 8.15
C SER A 218 2.23 -20.31 7.00
N ALA A 219 3.29 -19.88 6.33
CA ALA A 219 3.97 -20.67 5.31
C ALA A 219 4.61 -21.92 5.92
N GLY A 220 5.22 -21.78 7.10
CA GLY A 220 5.88 -22.86 7.84
C GLY A 220 4.97 -24.06 8.18
N ARG A 221 3.65 -23.86 8.26
CA ARG A 221 2.67 -24.93 8.52
C ARG A 221 2.46 -25.91 7.35
N HIS A 222 2.95 -25.58 6.16
CA HIS A 222 2.76 -26.41 4.97
C HIS A 222 4.09 -27.03 4.53
N ALA A 223 4.09 -28.37 4.36
CA ALA A 223 5.26 -29.09 3.85
C ALA A 223 5.48 -28.84 2.35
N ASP A 224 4.39 -28.77 1.58
CA ASP A 224 4.42 -28.47 0.14
C ASP A 224 4.73 -26.99 -0.13
N PRO A 225 5.80 -26.67 -0.89
CA PRO A 225 6.19 -25.29 -1.16
C PRO A 225 5.12 -24.43 -1.83
N ILE A 226 4.33 -25.02 -2.73
CA ILE A 226 3.28 -24.30 -3.47
C ILE A 226 2.20 -23.83 -2.49
N ARG A 227 1.71 -24.73 -1.63
CA ARG A 227 0.73 -24.38 -0.58
C ARG A 227 1.29 -23.39 0.44
N ALA A 228 2.55 -23.55 0.85
CA ALA A 228 3.20 -22.64 1.79
C ALA A 228 3.26 -21.20 1.24
N ILE A 229 3.65 -21.04 -0.01
CA ILE A 229 3.72 -19.73 -0.67
C ILE A 229 2.32 -19.15 -0.91
N ALA A 230 1.32 -19.97 -1.24
CA ALA A 230 -0.06 -19.51 -1.34
C ALA A 230 -0.60 -18.98 0.01
N ALA A 231 -0.22 -19.61 1.13
CA ALA A 231 -0.58 -19.13 2.47
C ALA A 231 0.08 -17.79 2.79
N ALA A 232 1.37 -17.62 2.48
CA ALA A 232 2.09 -16.35 2.61
C ALA A 232 1.45 -15.24 1.76
N ARG A 233 1.10 -15.53 0.50
CA ARG A 233 0.47 -14.58 -0.43
C ARG A 233 -0.91 -14.13 0.06
N THR A 234 -1.65 -15.01 0.73
CA THR A 234 -2.94 -14.65 1.33
C THR A 234 -2.80 -13.59 2.42
N LEU A 235 -1.84 -13.77 3.34
CA LEU A 235 -1.56 -12.78 4.39
C LEU A 235 -0.98 -11.49 3.81
N ARG A 236 -0.11 -11.58 2.80
CA ARG A 236 0.36 -10.42 2.03
C ARG A 236 -0.80 -9.62 1.45
N ARG A 237 -1.77 -10.28 0.81
CA ARG A 237 -2.93 -9.61 0.18
C ARG A 237 -3.75 -8.84 1.21
N ARG A 238 -4.03 -9.48 2.35
CA ARG A 238 -4.74 -8.85 3.48
C ARG A 238 -3.99 -7.61 3.98
N GLU A 239 -2.67 -7.72 4.12
CA GLU A 239 -1.85 -6.61 4.58
C GLU A 239 -1.75 -5.47 3.54
N LEU A 240 -1.65 -5.80 2.25
CA LEU A 240 -1.73 -4.79 1.19
C LEU A 240 -3.06 -4.04 1.20
N ALA A 241 -4.17 -4.75 1.41
CA ALA A 241 -5.47 -4.12 1.51
C ALA A 241 -5.51 -3.15 2.70
N ARG A 242 -4.95 -3.54 3.86
CA ARG A 242 -4.84 -2.67 5.03
C ARG A 242 -4.00 -1.43 4.74
N ILE A 243 -2.77 -1.61 4.25
CA ILE A 243 -1.84 -0.51 3.97
C ILE A 243 -2.43 0.46 2.94
N ALA A 244 -2.96 -0.05 1.83
CA ALA A 244 -3.56 0.78 0.78
C ALA A 244 -4.82 1.53 1.26
N SER A 245 -5.61 0.92 2.14
CA SER A 245 -6.76 1.60 2.74
C SER A 245 -6.32 2.72 3.67
N ALA A 246 -5.30 2.48 4.51
CA ALA A 246 -4.78 3.49 5.42
C ALA A 246 -4.10 4.65 4.69
N ASP A 247 -3.36 4.36 3.61
CA ASP A 247 -2.76 5.35 2.70
C ASP A 247 -3.84 6.27 2.09
N LEU A 248 -4.86 5.68 1.43
CA LEU A 248 -5.96 6.44 0.81
C LEU A 248 -6.79 7.27 1.79
N LEU A 249 -6.88 6.83 3.05
CA LEU A 249 -7.59 7.55 4.10
C LEU A 249 -6.71 8.62 4.77
N GLY A 250 -5.48 8.83 4.30
CA GLY A 250 -4.54 9.81 4.86
C GLY A 250 -4.07 9.47 6.27
N MET A 251 -4.07 8.18 6.63
CA MET A 251 -3.68 7.70 7.96
C MET A 251 -2.20 7.28 8.03
N LEU A 252 -1.57 7.04 6.89
CA LEU A 252 -0.14 6.75 6.78
C LEU A 252 0.54 7.83 5.96
N GLU A 253 1.71 8.26 6.42
CA GLU A 253 2.62 9.04 5.59
C GLU A 253 3.26 8.14 4.53
N VAL A 254 3.65 8.72 3.39
CA VAL A 254 4.27 7.97 2.27
C VAL A 254 5.48 7.15 2.73
N THR A 255 6.29 7.68 3.66
CA THR A 255 7.45 6.95 4.18
C THR A 255 7.07 5.72 5.00
N ASP A 256 5.93 5.74 5.70
CA ASP A 256 5.43 4.60 6.46
C ASP A 256 4.79 3.55 5.54
N VAL A 257 4.12 3.99 4.47
CA VAL A 257 3.66 3.11 3.39
C VAL A 257 4.84 2.35 2.80
N CYS A 258 5.91 3.05 2.43
CA CYS A 258 7.13 2.45 1.89
C CYS A 258 7.74 1.40 2.82
N LYS A 259 7.92 1.73 4.11
CA LYS A 259 8.43 0.78 5.12
C LYS A 259 7.53 -0.43 5.28
N ALA A 260 6.21 -0.24 5.34
CA ALA A 260 5.26 -1.33 5.50
C ALA A 260 5.27 -2.27 4.28
N LEU A 261 5.28 -1.72 3.06
CA LEU A 261 5.38 -2.49 1.83
C LEU A 261 6.70 -3.27 1.73
N THR A 262 7.82 -2.65 2.14
CA THR A 262 9.12 -3.34 2.25
C THR A 262 9.08 -4.48 3.26
N SER A 263 8.54 -4.25 4.45
CA SER A 263 8.42 -5.28 5.50
C SER A 263 7.63 -6.50 5.03
N VAL A 264 6.54 -6.28 4.27
CA VAL A 264 5.73 -7.36 3.71
C VAL A 264 6.52 -8.15 2.66
N TRP A 265 7.25 -7.48 1.78
CA TRP A 265 8.10 -8.14 0.79
C TRP A 265 9.23 -8.97 1.43
N VAL A 266 9.89 -8.40 2.44
CA VAL A 266 10.90 -9.08 3.27
C VAL A 266 10.33 -10.37 3.87
N ALA A 267 9.15 -10.30 4.49
CA ALA A 267 8.51 -11.47 5.08
C ALA A 267 8.19 -12.57 4.05
N VAL A 268 7.73 -12.18 2.86
CA VAL A 268 7.43 -13.13 1.76
C VAL A 268 8.70 -13.80 1.23
N LEU A 269 9.78 -13.03 1.04
CA LEU A 269 11.07 -13.57 0.65
C LEU A 269 11.62 -14.55 1.70
N GLN A 270 11.54 -14.17 2.98
CA GLN A 270 11.93 -15.04 4.09
C GLN A 270 11.14 -16.35 4.09
N ALA A 271 9.81 -16.26 4.03
CA ALA A 271 8.92 -17.42 4.01
C ALA A 271 9.21 -18.35 2.82
N ALA A 272 9.39 -17.79 1.62
CA ALA A 272 9.70 -18.56 0.43
C ALA A 272 11.07 -19.25 0.55
N LEU A 273 12.09 -18.52 1.02
CA LEU A 273 13.43 -19.06 1.19
C LEU A 273 13.47 -20.21 2.20
N GLU A 274 12.86 -20.06 3.37
CA GLU A 274 12.82 -21.10 4.40
C GLU A 274 12.12 -22.37 3.91
N VAL A 275 10.99 -22.20 3.22
CA VAL A 275 10.20 -23.31 2.66
C VAL A 275 11.00 -24.06 1.60
N VAL A 276 11.64 -23.33 0.67
CA VAL A 276 12.43 -23.93 -0.41
C VAL A 276 13.68 -24.62 0.16
N ILE A 277 14.38 -24.00 1.11
CA ILE A 277 15.51 -24.65 1.80
C ILE A 277 15.05 -25.95 2.42
N ARG A 278 13.97 -25.92 3.22
CA ARG A 278 13.43 -27.12 3.90
C ARG A 278 13.07 -28.24 2.92
N ALA A 279 12.51 -27.91 1.76
CA ALA A 279 12.13 -28.89 0.74
C ALA A 279 13.33 -29.49 -0.02
N ASN A 280 14.51 -28.87 0.08
CA ASN A 280 15.71 -29.27 -0.66
C ASN A 280 16.89 -29.60 0.28
N ILE A 281 16.63 -29.94 1.55
CA ILE A 281 17.69 -30.39 2.47
C ILE A 281 18.12 -31.81 2.03
N PRO A 282 19.38 -32.03 1.63
CA PRO A 282 19.86 -33.36 1.32
C PRO A 282 20.12 -34.18 2.60
N ASP A 283 20.30 -35.49 2.47
CA ASP A 283 20.53 -36.39 3.62
C ASP A 283 21.73 -35.99 4.50
N GLY A 284 22.74 -35.35 3.91
CA GLY A 284 23.92 -34.82 4.59
C GLY A 284 23.74 -33.48 5.30
N GLY A 285 22.53 -32.91 5.32
CA GLY A 285 22.23 -31.61 5.90
C GLY A 285 22.43 -30.43 4.93
N VAL A 286 22.20 -29.21 5.42
CA VAL A 286 22.24 -27.99 4.60
C VAL A 286 23.67 -27.70 4.12
N PRO A 287 23.96 -27.68 2.79
CA PRO A 287 25.32 -27.51 2.27
C PRO A 287 25.90 -26.09 2.45
N ALA A 288 25.05 -25.07 2.57
CA ALA A 288 25.46 -23.67 2.65
C ALA A 288 24.46 -22.81 3.43
N ARG A 289 24.95 -21.77 4.10
CA ARG A 289 24.11 -20.65 4.53
C ARG A 289 23.78 -19.80 3.31
N ILE A 290 22.57 -19.26 3.22
CA ILE A 290 22.14 -18.37 2.14
C ILE A 290 21.60 -17.09 2.75
N ALA A 291 22.00 -15.94 2.21
CA ALA A 291 21.37 -14.66 2.48
C ALA A 291 20.92 -13.98 1.18
N VAL A 292 19.86 -13.20 1.29
CA VAL A 292 19.31 -12.37 0.22
C VAL A 292 19.57 -10.92 0.60
N ILE A 293 20.23 -10.21 -0.31
CA ILE A 293 20.53 -8.79 -0.19
C ILE A 293 19.54 -8.04 -1.04
N GLY A 294 18.70 -7.21 -0.42
CA GLY A 294 17.81 -6.31 -1.13
C GLY A 294 18.61 -5.18 -1.74
N MET A 295 18.27 -4.84 -2.98
CA MET A 295 18.87 -3.77 -3.77
C MET A 295 17.80 -2.74 -4.14
N GLY A 296 18.20 -1.63 -4.78
CA GLY A 296 17.27 -0.64 -5.32
C GLY A 296 16.26 -0.11 -4.29
N ARG A 297 14.96 -0.22 -4.60
CA ARG A 297 13.89 0.22 -3.69
C ARG A 297 13.66 -0.73 -2.52
N LEU A 298 13.86 -2.03 -2.72
CA LEU A 298 13.72 -3.02 -1.65
C LEU A 298 14.76 -2.78 -0.56
N GLY A 299 16.04 -2.70 -0.93
CA GLY A 299 17.12 -2.49 0.02
C GLY A 299 17.13 -1.11 0.68
N GLY A 300 16.54 -0.10 0.03
CA GLY A 300 16.38 1.22 0.62
C GLY A 300 15.10 1.45 1.42
N GLY A 301 14.21 0.47 1.55
CA GLY A 301 12.98 0.66 2.32
C GLY A 301 11.92 1.54 1.63
N GLU A 302 11.94 1.60 0.29
CA GLU A 302 11.16 2.54 -0.52
C GLU A 302 10.28 1.84 -1.57
N LEU A 303 9.73 0.66 -1.24
CA LEU A 303 8.83 -0.04 -2.15
C LEU A 303 7.49 0.69 -2.28
N GLY A 304 6.96 0.71 -3.50
CA GLY A 304 5.56 1.01 -3.81
C GLY A 304 4.78 -0.26 -4.20
N TYR A 305 3.45 -0.15 -4.34
CA TYR A 305 2.55 -1.30 -4.53
C TYR A 305 2.88 -2.21 -5.72
N GLY A 306 3.35 -1.64 -6.84
CA GLY A 306 3.75 -2.37 -8.04
C GLY A 306 5.26 -2.59 -8.17
N SER A 307 6.00 -2.62 -7.06
CA SER A 307 7.45 -2.80 -7.10
C SER A 307 7.86 -4.26 -7.09
N ASP A 308 8.85 -4.57 -7.92
CA ASP A 308 9.58 -5.82 -7.89
C ASP A 308 10.59 -5.86 -6.73
N ALA A 309 11.09 -7.06 -6.43
CA ALA A 309 12.16 -7.27 -5.47
C ALA A 309 13.50 -7.39 -6.19
N ASP A 310 14.23 -6.27 -6.29
CA ASP A 310 15.63 -6.27 -6.72
C ASP A 310 16.50 -6.92 -5.64
N VAL A 311 17.19 -8.02 -5.94
CA VAL A 311 17.97 -8.79 -4.97
C VAL A 311 19.32 -9.29 -5.50
N MET A 312 20.20 -9.66 -4.58
CA MET A 312 21.37 -10.49 -4.84
C MET A 312 21.37 -11.67 -3.87
N PHE A 313 21.79 -12.85 -4.34
CA PHE A 313 21.89 -14.05 -3.52
C PHE A 313 23.36 -14.31 -3.19
N VAL A 314 23.66 -14.39 -1.89
CA VAL A 314 24.98 -14.79 -1.39
C VAL A 314 24.86 -16.10 -0.64
N CYS A 315 25.84 -16.98 -0.82
CA CYS A 315 25.97 -18.17 0.01
C CYS A 315 27.33 -18.25 0.72
N ASP A 316 27.38 -19.04 1.78
CA ASP A 316 28.59 -19.38 2.51
C ASP A 316 28.60 -20.89 2.76
N PRO A 317 29.50 -21.66 2.13
CA PRO A 317 29.59 -23.10 2.31
C PRO A 317 29.74 -23.46 3.79
N VAL A 318 29.08 -24.53 4.22
CA VAL A 318 29.33 -25.10 5.55
C VAL A 318 30.73 -25.73 5.58
N GLU A 319 31.40 -25.69 6.73
CA GLU A 319 32.75 -26.26 6.88
C GLU A 319 32.79 -27.73 6.43
N GLY A 320 33.79 -28.06 5.60
CA GLY A 320 33.95 -29.41 5.03
C GLY A 320 33.08 -29.71 3.80
N VAL A 321 32.18 -28.81 3.40
CA VAL A 321 31.41 -28.93 2.15
C VAL A 321 32.19 -28.31 0.98
N ASP A 322 32.26 -29.02 -0.14
CA ASP A 322 32.84 -28.50 -1.38
C ASP A 322 32.10 -27.24 -1.86
N GLU A 323 32.86 -26.18 -2.17
CA GLU A 323 32.30 -24.88 -2.57
C GLU A 323 31.41 -25.01 -3.81
N SER A 324 31.80 -25.83 -4.78
CA SER A 324 31.03 -26.00 -6.02
C SER A 324 29.68 -26.68 -5.73
N ALA A 325 29.64 -27.64 -4.80
CA ALA A 325 28.40 -28.28 -4.36
C ALA A 325 27.50 -27.30 -3.59
N ALA A 326 28.06 -26.51 -2.67
CA ALA A 326 27.36 -25.47 -1.93
C ALA A 326 26.73 -24.42 -2.86
N VAL A 327 27.48 -23.94 -3.86
CA VAL A 327 26.99 -22.98 -4.85
C VAL A 327 25.90 -23.59 -5.73
N ARG A 328 26.09 -24.82 -6.26
CA ARG A 328 25.05 -25.49 -7.07
C ARG A 328 23.74 -25.63 -6.32
N TRP A 329 23.79 -26.10 -5.08
CA TRP A 329 22.61 -26.20 -4.23
C TRP A 329 21.95 -24.84 -4.02
N SER A 330 22.74 -23.82 -3.70
CA SER A 330 22.22 -22.46 -3.47
C SER A 330 21.58 -21.85 -4.73
N VAL A 331 22.11 -22.13 -5.92
CA VAL A 331 21.50 -21.74 -7.20
C VAL A 331 20.13 -22.40 -7.37
N THR A 332 20.01 -23.70 -7.08
CA THR A 332 18.71 -24.39 -7.11
C THR A 332 17.69 -23.74 -6.16
N ILE A 333 18.11 -23.37 -4.94
CA ILE A 333 17.23 -22.65 -4.00
C ILE A 333 16.78 -21.31 -4.59
N ALA A 334 17.71 -20.49 -5.08
CA ALA A 334 17.41 -19.17 -5.63
C ALA A 334 16.47 -19.25 -6.86
N GLU A 335 16.69 -20.21 -7.75
CA GLU A 335 15.84 -20.44 -8.92
C GLU A 335 14.42 -20.87 -8.52
N GLN A 336 14.28 -21.78 -7.55
CA GLN A 336 12.97 -22.21 -7.05
C GLN A 336 12.22 -21.06 -6.36
N VAL A 337 12.89 -20.25 -5.53
CA VAL A 337 12.28 -19.06 -4.90
C VAL A 337 11.75 -18.10 -5.97
N ARG A 338 12.58 -17.76 -6.97
CA ARG A 338 12.18 -16.88 -8.09
C ARG A 338 11.01 -17.46 -8.88
N THR A 339 11.05 -18.76 -9.17
CA THR A 339 10.00 -19.44 -9.95
C THR A 339 8.67 -19.47 -9.20
N LEU A 340 8.68 -19.87 -7.92
CA LEU A 340 7.45 -20.01 -7.15
C LEU A 340 6.78 -18.67 -6.85
N LEU A 341 7.57 -17.62 -6.61
CA LEU A 341 7.04 -16.26 -6.41
C LEU A 341 6.59 -15.61 -7.73
N GLY A 342 7.33 -15.84 -8.82
CA GLY A 342 7.03 -15.33 -10.16
C GLY A 342 5.88 -16.06 -10.88
N THR A 343 5.45 -17.23 -10.39
CA THR A 343 4.33 -17.97 -11.00
C THR A 343 3.00 -17.24 -10.74
N PRO A 344 2.21 -16.93 -11.78
CA PRO A 344 0.88 -16.36 -11.62
C PRO A 344 -0.01 -17.24 -10.75
N SER A 345 -0.80 -16.62 -9.89
CA SER A 345 -1.78 -17.32 -9.05
C SER A 345 -3.07 -16.51 -8.98
N ALA A 346 -3.88 -16.72 -7.93
CA ALA A 346 -4.95 -15.79 -7.59
C ALA A 346 -4.45 -14.36 -7.29
N ASP A 347 -3.15 -14.16 -7.07
CA ASP A 347 -2.47 -12.86 -6.97
C ASP A 347 -1.54 -12.62 -8.17
N PRO A 348 -1.24 -11.34 -8.50
CA PRO A 348 -0.20 -10.99 -9.46
C PRO A 348 1.15 -11.63 -9.10
N PRO A 349 1.98 -11.96 -10.11
CA PRO A 349 3.35 -12.41 -9.91
C PRO A 349 4.15 -11.51 -8.97
N LEU A 350 5.02 -12.12 -8.17
CA LEU A 350 5.98 -11.41 -7.34
C LEU A 350 7.36 -11.59 -7.96
N GLU A 351 7.77 -10.62 -8.77
CA GLU A 351 9.04 -10.70 -9.49
C GLU A 351 10.21 -10.47 -8.54
N VAL A 352 11.14 -11.42 -8.56
CA VAL A 352 12.41 -11.36 -7.83
C VAL A 352 13.51 -11.19 -8.87
N ASP A 353 13.94 -9.94 -9.06
CA ASP A 353 14.93 -9.56 -10.06
C ASP A 353 16.33 -9.62 -9.47
N ALA A 354 17.17 -10.47 -10.06
CA ALA A 354 18.59 -10.57 -9.71
C ALA A 354 19.50 -9.83 -10.71
N GLY A 355 18.96 -8.87 -11.46
CA GLY A 355 19.63 -8.17 -12.55
C GLY A 355 20.79 -7.27 -12.12
N LEU A 356 20.80 -6.84 -10.85
CA LEU A 356 21.85 -5.99 -10.27
C LEU A 356 23.06 -6.77 -9.75
N ARG A 357 23.09 -8.11 -9.90
CA ARG A 357 24.26 -8.92 -9.55
C ARG A 357 25.45 -8.64 -10.49
N PRO A 358 26.70 -8.90 -10.06
CA PRO A 358 27.88 -8.89 -10.91
C PRO A 358 27.66 -9.55 -12.26
N GLU A 359 28.10 -8.89 -13.33
CA GLU A 359 27.94 -9.33 -14.74
C GLU A 359 26.47 -9.47 -15.20
N GLY A 360 25.52 -8.98 -14.40
CA GLY A 360 24.09 -8.95 -14.70
C GLY A 360 23.55 -10.33 -15.08
N ARG A 361 22.83 -10.40 -16.20
CA ARG A 361 22.23 -11.65 -16.69
C ARG A 361 23.24 -12.74 -17.04
N ASN A 362 24.48 -12.36 -17.38
CA ASN A 362 25.54 -13.30 -17.75
C ASN A 362 26.32 -13.83 -16.54
N GLY A 363 26.17 -13.20 -15.37
CA GLY A 363 26.81 -13.64 -14.13
C GLY A 363 26.03 -14.73 -13.40
N SER A 364 26.76 -15.47 -12.55
CA SER A 364 26.19 -16.48 -11.65
C SER A 364 25.07 -15.90 -10.79
N LEU A 365 23.94 -16.59 -10.70
CA LEU A 365 22.78 -16.16 -9.91
C LEU A 365 23.11 -16.04 -8.42
N VAL A 366 23.94 -16.97 -7.92
CA VAL A 366 24.44 -17.01 -6.55
C VAL A 366 25.96 -17.02 -6.59
N ARG A 367 26.59 -16.26 -5.69
CA ARG A 367 28.05 -16.29 -5.48
C ARG A 367 28.36 -16.48 -4.00
N THR A 368 29.54 -17.02 -3.72
CA THR A 368 30.06 -17.04 -2.36
C THR A 368 30.43 -15.63 -1.89
N LEU A 369 30.46 -15.40 -0.58
CA LEU A 369 30.94 -14.12 -0.04
C LEU A 369 32.37 -13.80 -0.51
N ALA A 370 33.25 -14.82 -0.55
CA ALA A 370 34.62 -14.67 -1.03
C ALA A 370 34.66 -14.29 -2.53
N SER A 371 33.80 -14.91 -3.35
CA SER A 371 33.67 -14.56 -4.77
C SER A 371 33.19 -13.13 -4.99
N TYR A 372 32.22 -12.65 -4.19
CA TYR A 372 31.81 -11.24 -4.22
C TYR A 372 32.96 -10.31 -3.85
N GLN A 373 33.69 -10.61 -2.78
CA GLN A 373 34.82 -9.80 -2.33
C GLN A 373 35.92 -9.70 -3.40
N ALA A 374 36.31 -10.84 -3.98
CA ALA A 374 37.29 -10.86 -5.07
C ALA A 374 36.80 -10.05 -6.27
N TYR A 375 35.50 -10.16 -6.59
CA TYR A 375 34.94 -9.44 -7.73
C TYR A 375 34.97 -7.93 -7.54
N TYR A 376 34.46 -7.46 -6.41
CA TYR A 376 34.39 -6.03 -6.16
C TYR A 376 35.76 -5.39 -5.95
N ALA A 377 36.76 -6.16 -5.52
CA ALA A 377 38.13 -5.67 -5.40
C ALA A 377 38.83 -5.45 -6.75
N GLN A 378 38.46 -6.20 -7.79
CA GLN A 378 39.21 -6.24 -9.06
C GLN A 378 38.44 -5.71 -10.27
N TRP A 379 37.12 -5.92 -10.33
CA TRP A 379 36.34 -5.68 -11.55
C TRP A 379 35.11 -4.79 -11.35
N ALA A 380 34.86 -4.27 -10.14
CA ALA A 380 33.72 -3.41 -9.84
C ALA A 380 33.61 -2.23 -10.81
N GLN A 381 32.45 -2.09 -11.45
CA GLN A 381 32.13 -0.94 -12.28
C GLN A 381 31.52 0.19 -11.45
N PRO A 382 31.73 1.48 -11.78
CA PRO A 382 31.21 2.59 -10.98
C PRO A 382 29.70 2.57 -10.72
N TRP A 383 28.90 2.05 -11.66
CA TRP A 383 27.45 1.90 -11.47
C TRP A 383 27.10 0.78 -10.48
N GLU A 384 27.89 -0.29 -10.39
CA GLU A 384 27.69 -1.35 -9.39
C GLU A 384 27.97 -0.82 -7.99
N ILE A 385 29.03 -0.02 -7.85
CA ILE A 385 29.37 0.67 -6.60
C ILE A 385 28.22 1.59 -6.17
N GLN A 386 27.65 2.35 -7.12
CA GLN A 386 26.47 3.18 -6.88
C GLN A 386 25.26 2.33 -6.45
N ALA A 387 24.99 1.21 -7.13
CA ALA A 387 23.88 0.32 -6.78
C ALA A 387 24.05 -0.29 -5.37
N LEU A 388 25.29 -0.60 -4.97
CA LEU A 388 25.60 -1.10 -3.62
C LEU A 388 25.24 -0.13 -2.50
N LEU A 389 25.07 1.17 -2.75
CA LEU A 389 24.58 2.13 -1.74
C LEU A 389 23.19 1.77 -1.21
N ARG A 390 22.41 1.03 -1.99
CA ARG A 390 21.06 0.57 -1.64
C ARG A 390 21.05 -0.86 -1.14
N ALA A 391 22.20 -1.52 -0.98
CA ALA A 391 22.28 -2.87 -0.46
C ALA A 391 21.87 -2.91 1.02
N HIS A 392 20.95 -3.81 1.35
CA HIS A 392 20.53 -4.12 2.71
C HIS A 392 20.20 -5.60 2.87
N ARG A 393 20.39 -6.17 4.06
CA ARG A 393 20.00 -7.57 4.32
C ARG A 393 18.48 -7.66 4.39
N VAL A 394 17.87 -8.60 3.66
CA VAL A 394 16.40 -8.72 3.60
C VAL A 394 15.85 -10.09 3.95
N ALA A 395 16.56 -11.18 3.64
CA ALA A 395 16.11 -12.52 4.01
C ALA A 395 17.29 -13.50 4.13
N GLY A 396 17.05 -14.65 4.74
CA GLY A 396 18.05 -15.72 4.94
C GLY A 396 18.88 -15.52 6.20
N ASP A 397 20.12 -16.00 6.15
CA ASP A 397 21.05 -15.99 7.27
C ASP A 397 21.47 -14.55 7.63
N PRO A 398 21.13 -14.05 8.83
CA PRO A 398 21.36 -12.66 9.19
C PRO A 398 22.85 -12.33 9.35
N GLU A 399 23.67 -13.29 9.78
CA GLU A 399 25.11 -13.10 9.96
C GLU A 399 25.83 -12.98 8.61
N LEU A 400 25.50 -13.84 7.66
CA LEU A 400 26.01 -13.78 6.30
C LEU A 400 25.58 -12.49 5.59
N GLY A 401 24.32 -12.08 5.79
CA GLY A 401 23.82 -10.79 5.28
C GLY A 401 24.63 -9.61 5.81
N GLU A 402 24.92 -9.60 7.11
CA GLU A 402 25.75 -8.56 7.73
C GLU A 402 27.19 -8.57 7.20
N ARG A 403 27.80 -9.76 7.09
CA ARG A 403 29.15 -9.91 6.52
C ARG A 403 29.22 -9.43 5.07
N PHE A 404 28.16 -9.62 4.29
CA PHE A 404 28.07 -9.06 2.94
C PHE A 404 28.07 -7.53 2.97
N LEU A 405 27.28 -6.90 3.84
CA LEU A 405 27.23 -5.43 3.94
C LEU A 405 28.58 -4.84 4.36
N LEU A 406 29.24 -5.45 5.35
CA LEU A 406 30.59 -5.03 5.78
C LEU A 406 31.65 -5.21 4.68
N MET A 407 31.48 -6.19 3.80
CA MET A 407 32.32 -6.37 2.62
C MET A 407 32.01 -5.27 1.58
N ALA A 408 30.73 -5.01 1.29
CA ALA A 408 30.29 -4.01 0.34
C ALA A 408 30.68 -2.58 0.77
N ASP A 409 30.69 -2.28 2.07
CA ASP A 409 31.10 -0.99 2.64
C ASP A 409 32.52 -0.60 2.22
N LYS A 410 33.44 -1.57 2.17
CA LYS A 410 34.82 -1.35 1.70
C LYS A 410 34.89 -0.90 0.24
N THR A 411 33.88 -1.23 -0.55
CA THR A 411 33.79 -0.89 -1.97
C THR A 411 32.99 0.39 -2.20
N ARG A 412 31.83 0.55 -1.53
CA ARG A 412 30.93 1.69 -1.72
C ARG A 412 31.35 2.96 -0.95
N TYR A 413 32.20 2.82 0.08
CA TYR A 413 32.79 3.92 0.84
C TYR A 413 34.32 3.85 0.82
N PRO A 414 34.96 4.04 -0.35
CA PRO A 414 36.43 3.97 -0.43
C PRO A 414 37.06 5.17 0.31
N PRO A 415 38.22 4.99 0.97
CA PRO A 415 38.92 6.11 1.62
C PRO A 415 39.15 7.28 0.66
N GLY A 416 38.75 8.49 1.07
CA GLY A 416 38.83 9.70 0.25
C GLY A 416 37.71 9.87 -0.78
N GLY A 417 36.73 8.96 -0.79
CA GLY A 417 35.55 9.01 -1.65
C GLY A 417 35.80 8.59 -3.10
N VAL A 418 34.73 8.60 -3.90
CA VAL A 418 34.78 8.22 -5.31
C VAL A 418 35.66 9.15 -6.14
N SER A 419 36.45 8.57 -7.06
CA SER A 419 37.35 9.32 -7.94
C SER A 419 36.60 10.23 -8.92
N ALA A 420 37.25 11.32 -9.36
CA ALA A 420 36.67 12.23 -10.35
C ALA A 420 36.31 11.53 -11.67
N GLN A 421 37.09 10.52 -12.08
CA GLN A 421 36.82 9.70 -13.26
C GLN A 421 35.54 8.86 -13.09
N ALA A 422 35.39 8.19 -11.95
CA ALA A 422 34.18 7.41 -11.66
C ALA A 422 32.93 8.31 -11.57
N VAL A 423 33.05 9.52 -11.04
CA VAL A 423 31.96 10.51 -11.08
C VAL A 423 31.56 10.86 -12.52
N GLN A 424 32.53 11.11 -13.40
CA GLN A 424 32.25 11.40 -14.81
C GLN A 424 31.53 10.21 -15.47
N GLU A 425 31.95 8.99 -15.16
CA GLU A 425 31.30 7.78 -15.67
C GLU A 425 29.85 7.64 -15.18
N ILE A 426 29.61 7.80 -13.88
CA ILE A 426 28.25 7.81 -13.30
C ILE A 426 27.37 8.84 -14.03
N ARG A 427 27.86 10.07 -14.22
CA ARG A 427 27.11 11.11 -14.96
C ARG A 427 26.81 10.72 -16.42
N ARG A 428 27.74 10.05 -17.11
CA ARG A 428 27.50 9.53 -18.47
C ARG A 428 26.43 8.46 -18.47
N ILE A 429 26.44 7.56 -17.50
CA ILE A 429 25.42 6.52 -17.37
C ILE A 429 24.04 7.16 -17.09
N LYS A 430 23.97 8.16 -16.21
CA LYS A 430 22.74 8.92 -15.96
C LYS A 430 22.17 9.53 -17.24
N ALA A 431 23.00 10.25 -17.99
CA ALA A 431 22.58 10.88 -19.24
C ALA A 431 22.05 9.87 -20.26
N ARG A 432 22.66 8.67 -20.32
CA ARG A 432 22.18 7.57 -21.17
C ARG A 432 20.84 7.01 -20.67
N VAL A 433 20.68 6.78 -19.37
CA VAL A 433 19.42 6.31 -18.78
C VAL A 433 18.27 7.27 -19.11
N ASP A 434 18.50 8.58 -18.99
CA ASP A 434 17.48 9.59 -19.27
C ASP A 434 17.06 9.60 -20.74
N ALA A 435 18.03 9.39 -21.65
CA ALA A 435 17.77 9.34 -23.09
C ALA A 435 17.08 8.04 -23.54
N GLU A 436 17.40 6.91 -22.91
CA GLU A 436 16.97 5.58 -23.37
C GLU A 436 15.76 5.00 -22.62
N ARG A 437 15.53 5.37 -21.35
CA ARG A 437 14.51 4.73 -20.50
C ARG A 437 13.21 5.52 -20.38
N LEU A 438 13.18 6.79 -20.79
CA LEU A 438 11.93 7.55 -20.82
C LEU A 438 10.97 6.89 -21.82
N PRO A 439 9.74 6.50 -21.41
CA PRO A 439 8.79 5.87 -22.31
C PRO A 439 8.51 6.72 -23.55
N ARG A 440 8.35 6.09 -24.71
CA ARG A 440 8.00 6.81 -25.95
C ARG A 440 6.69 7.58 -25.75
N GLY A 441 6.73 8.88 -26.03
CA GLY A 441 5.57 9.78 -25.89
C GLY A 441 5.38 10.34 -24.48
N ALA A 442 6.20 9.95 -23.49
CA ALA A 442 6.18 10.61 -22.19
C ALA A 442 6.82 12.01 -22.27
N ASP A 443 6.22 12.97 -21.57
CA ASP A 443 6.77 14.32 -21.43
C ASP A 443 7.83 14.34 -20.31
N PRO A 444 9.10 14.67 -20.63
CA PRO A 444 10.17 14.76 -19.64
C PRO A 444 9.91 15.77 -18.52
N ASN A 445 9.01 16.74 -18.69
CA ASN A 445 8.74 17.77 -17.68
C ASN A 445 7.69 17.34 -16.65
N THR A 446 6.91 16.29 -16.94
CA THR A 446 5.82 15.82 -16.07
C THR A 446 5.99 14.37 -15.62
N HIS A 447 6.93 13.62 -16.21
CA HIS A 447 7.18 12.23 -15.84
C HIS A 447 7.88 12.14 -14.46
N THR A 448 7.13 11.78 -13.42
CA THR A 448 7.57 11.82 -12.01
C THR A 448 8.84 11.03 -11.67
N LYS A 449 9.10 9.88 -12.34
CA LYS A 449 10.29 9.06 -12.07
C LYS A 449 11.53 9.47 -12.87
N LEU A 450 11.43 9.44 -14.20
CA LEU A 450 12.55 9.64 -15.14
C LEU A 450 12.59 11.03 -15.79
N GLY A 451 11.62 11.89 -15.51
CA GLY A 451 11.62 13.27 -15.99
C GLY A 451 12.63 14.14 -15.25
N ARG A 452 12.86 15.35 -15.76
CA ARG A 452 13.79 16.32 -15.17
C ARG A 452 13.29 16.73 -13.79
N GLY A 453 14.16 16.67 -12.79
CA GLY A 453 13.83 16.89 -11.38
C GLY A 453 12.98 15.76 -10.75
N GLY A 454 12.81 14.64 -11.45
CA GLY A 454 12.06 13.48 -10.97
C GLY A 454 12.81 12.66 -9.93
N LEU A 455 12.19 11.57 -9.49
CA LEU A 455 12.73 10.69 -8.44
C LEU A 455 14.14 10.17 -8.77
N ALA A 456 14.41 9.81 -10.03
CA ALA A 456 15.73 9.34 -10.44
C ALA A 456 16.80 10.44 -10.33
N ASP A 457 16.48 11.70 -10.60
CA ASP A 457 17.44 12.80 -10.43
C ASP A 457 17.81 12.98 -8.96
N ILE A 458 16.83 12.91 -8.06
CA ILE A 458 17.03 13.02 -6.62
C ILE A 458 17.87 11.83 -6.13
N GLU A 459 17.49 10.60 -6.48
CA GLU A 459 18.19 9.37 -6.10
C GLU A 459 19.67 9.44 -6.51
N TRP A 460 19.94 9.74 -7.78
CA TRP A 460 21.30 9.78 -8.31
C TRP A 460 22.13 10.89 -7.69
N THR A 461 21.50 12.03 -7.37
CA THR A 461 22.18 13.14 -6.70
C THR A 461 22.59 12.75 -5.28
N VAL A 462 21.68 12.16 -4.51
CA VAL A 462 21.95 11.69 -3.15
C VAL A 462 23.02 10.60 -3.16
N GLN A 463 22.90 9.62 -4.05
CA GLN A 463 23.88 8.55 -4.19
C GLN A 463 25.27 9.09 -4.54
N LEU A 464 25.36 10.07 -5.45
CA LEU A 464 26.63 10.70 -5.78
C LEU A 464 27.25 11.43 -4.58
N LEU A 465 26.44 12.08 -3.75
CA LEU A 465 26.91 12.71 -2.51
C LEU A 465 27.39 11.65 -1.50
N GLN A 466 26.67 10.53 -1.36
CA GLN A 466 27.08 9.41 -0.51
C GLN A 466 28.43 8.84 -0.94
N LEU A 467 28.63 8.60 -2.25
CA LEU A 467 29.91 8.08 -2.77
C LEU A 467 31.09 9.04 -2.54
N ARG A 468 30.82 10.35 -2.55
CA ARG A 468 31.85 11.37 -2.34
C ARG A 468 32.21 11.56 -0.88
N HIS A 469 31.24 11.43 0.02
CA HIS A 469 31.38 11.91 1.39
C HIS A 469 31.08 10.88 2.48
N GLY A 470 30.66 9.66 2.14
CA GLY A 470 30.34 8.60 3.11
C GLY A 470 31.53 7.77 3.61
N HIS A 471 32.76 8.17 3.29
CA HIS A 471 34.01 7.46 3.58
C HIS A 471 34.59 7.75 4.97
#